data_AF-A0AA43DEZ1-F1
#
_entry.id   AF-A0AA43DEZ1-F1
#
_cell.length_a   1.000
_cell.length_b   1.000
_cell.length_c   1.000
_cell.angle_alpha   90.00
_cell.angle_beta   90.00
_cell.angle_gamma   90.00
#
_symmetry.space_group_name_H-M   'P 1'
#
loop_
_entity.id
_entity.type
_entity.pdbx_description
1 polymer ?
#
loop_
_entity_poly.entity_id
_entity_poly.type
_entity_poly.pdbx_seq_one_letter_code
_entity_poly.pdbx_strand_id
1 'polypeptide(L)'
;MRTNVPEKLLAIIDQIDEHGQASLSRLTVLKKWFAHPERLSAFALWIAARAASRKGKAGGAAAVLFLEARTLLTGLDEIRPKLERQAAQGLHDRLRDFQHEYKGGQWGPVRIVHNWNLFLVEEALSLYLWHVESPPHGYKLAADYCRHYDPRYGESLNGPSRTKLNEIVRFMFTVEALEDERT
;
A
#
# COMPACT_ATOMS: atom_id res chain seq x y z
N MET A 1 -0.53 -21.13 4.51
CA MET A 1 0.01 -21.82 3.32
C MET A 1 1.10 -20.99 2.66
N ARG A 2 2.36 -21.35 2.84
CA ARG A 2 3.51 -20.64 2.26
C ARG A 2 3.50 -20.56 0.72
N THR A 3 3.93 -19.44 0.17
CA THR A 3 4.14 -19.25 -1.28
C THR A 3 5.61 -18.92 -1.59
N ASN A 4 6.01 -18.89 -2.86
CA ASN A 4 7.34 -18.42 -3.27
C ASN A 4 7.37 -16.93 -3.67
N VAL A 5 6.31 -16.19 -3.37
CA VAL A 5 6.20 -14.77 -3.75
C VAL A 5 7.14 -13.88 -2.92
N PRO A 6 7.29 -14.07 -1.58
CA PRO A 6 8.27 -13.31 -0.80
C PRO A 6 9.70 -13.45 -1.35
N GLU A 7 10.12 -14.67 -1.70
CA GLU A 7 11.46 -14.93 -2.26
C GLU A 7 11.64 -14.26 -3.63
N LYS A 8 10.58 -14.18 -4.45
CA LYS A 8 10.62 -13.42 -5.71
C LYS A 8 10.78 -11.91 -5.50
N LEU A 9 10.24 -11.36 -4.41
CA LEU A 9 10.48 -9.96 -4.06
C LEU A 9 11.90 -9.73 -3.55
N LEU A 10 12.47 -10.68 -2.81
CA LEU A 10 13.90 -10.64 -2.44
C LEU A 10 14.80 -10.61 -3.68
N ALA A 11 14.51 -11.43 -4.69
CA ALA A 11 15.25 -11.38 -5.95
C ALA A 11 15.11 -10.05 -6.72
N ILE A 12 14.04 -9.28 -6.50
CA ILE A 12 13.91 -7.91 -7.03
C ILE A 12 14.79 -6.94 -6.23
N ILE A 13 14.85 -7.10 -4.91
CA ILE A 13 15.74 -6.32 -4.03
C ILE A 13 17.21 -6.54 -4.43
N ASP A 14 17.62 -7.79 -4.63
CA ASP A 14 18.98 -8.13 -5.05
C ASP A 14 19.31 -7.47 -6.41
N GLN A 15 18.36 -7.49 -7.35
CA GLN A 15 18.53 -6.79 -8.64
C GLN A 15 18.72 -5.28 -8.47
N ILE A 16 17.99 -4.64 -7.54
CA ILE A 16 18.17 -3.20 -7.25
C ILE A 16 19.56 -2.95 -6.65
N ASP A 17 20.04 -3.84 -5.78
CA ASP A 17 21.37 -3.71 -5.16
C ASP A 17 22.50 -3.89 -6.19
N GLU A 18 22.33 -4.79 -7.17
CA GLU A 18 23.32 -5.06 -8.23
C GLU A 18 23.31 -4.04 -9.38
N HIS A 19 22.12 -3.57 -9.79
CA HIS A 19 21.95 -2.77 -11.02
C HIS A 19 21.40 -1.36 -10.77
N GLY A 20 21.13 -1.01 -9.51
CA GLY A 20 20.54 0.27 -9.12
C GLY A 20 19.04 0.39 -9.38
N GLN A 21 18.45 -0.53 -10.17
CA GLN A 21 17.03 -0.50 -10.51
C GLN A 21 16.45 -1.86 -10.90
N ALA A 22 15.12 -1.96 -10.82
CA ALA A 22 14.31 -3.06 -11.35
C ALA A 22 12.99 -2.55 -11.96
N SER A 23 12.42 -3.30 -12.90
CA SER A 23 11.14 -2.93 -13.52
C SER A 23 9.99 -3.05 -12.52
N LEU A 24 9.13 -2.02 -12.46
CA LEU A 24 7.92 -2.01 -11.63
C LEU A 24 6.97 -3.18 -11.95
N SER A 25 6.93 -3.61 -13.22
CA SER A 25 6.12 -4.75 -13.66
C SER A 25 6.48 -6.07 -12.98
N ARG A 26 7.70 -6.19 -12.42
CA ARG A 26 8.09 -7.38 -11.64
C ARG A 26 7.25 -7.56 -10.38
N LEU A 27 6.60 -6.51 -9.86
CA LEU A 27 5.67 -6.62 -8.74
C LEU A 27 4.37 -7.36 -9.07
N THR A 28 4.09 -7.67 -10.35
CA THR A 28 2.92 -8.46 -10.73
C THR A 28 2.89 -9.85 -10.09
N VAL A 29 4.04 -10.37 -9.62
CA VAL A 29 4.12 -11.60 -8.82
C VAL A 29 3.23 -11.58 -7.59
N LEU A 30 2.98 -10.40 -7.00
CA LEU A 30 2.10 -10.19 -5.85
C LEU A 30 0.65 -10.63 -6.10
N LYS A 31 0.19 -10.59 -7.37
CA LYS A 31 -1.17 -11.02 -7.71
C LYS A 31 -1.44 -12.46 -7.29
N LYS A 32 -0.43 -13.32 -7.33
CA LYS A 32 -0.55 -14.73 -6.89
C LYS A 32 -0.70 -14.83 -5.37
N TRP A 33 -0.03 -13.96 -4.62
CA TRP A 33 -0.13 -13.94 -3.16
C TRP A 33 -1.51 -13.42 -2.71
N PHE A 34 -2.04 -12.40 -3.39
CA PHE A 34 -3.37 -11.85 -3.13
C PHE A 34 -4.53 -12.76 -3.55
N ALA A 35 -4.27 -13.84 -4.29
CA ALA A 35 -5.31 -14.81 -4.63
C ALA A 35 -5.74 -15.67 -3.42
N HIS A 36 -4.94 -15.69 -2.35
CA HIS A 36 -5.32 -16.37 -1.11
C HIS A 36 -6.34 -15.50 -0.33
N PRO A 37 -7.40 -16.10 0.24
CA PRO A 37 -8.39 -15.37 1.02
C PRO A 37 -7.76 -14.51 2.13
N GLU A 38 -8.39 -13.36 2.42
CA GLU A 38 -8.03 -12.40 3.48
C GLU A 38 -6.68 -11.67 3.33
N ARG A 39 -5.71 -12.22 2.59
CA ARG A 39 -4.39 -11.61 2.42
C ARG A 39 -4.44 -10.23 1.78
N LEU A 40 -5.36 -10.02 0.84
CA LEU A 40 -5.52 -8.73 0.17
C LEU A 40 -6.05 -7.65 1.14
N SER A 41 -7.04 -7.99 1.97
CA SER A 41 -7.55 -7.11 3.03
C SER A 41 -6.49 -6.82 4.09
N ALA A 42 -5.76 -7.86 4.53
CA ALA A 42 -4.63 -7.73 5.45
C ALA A 42 -3.57 -6.78 4.91
N PHE A 43 -3.18 -6.96 3.64
CA PHE A 43 -2.18 -6.11 2.99
C PHE A 43 -2.64 -4.67 2.87
N ALA A 44 -3.89 -4.43 2.46
CA ALA A 44 -4.41 -3.07 2.32
C ALA A 44 -4.38 -2.32 3.65
N LEU A 45 -4.91 -2.91 4.72
CA LEU A 45 -4.94 -2.26 6.03
C LEU A 45 -3.54 -2.12 6.65
N TRP A 46 -2.63 -3.05 6.38
CA TRP A 46 -1.22 -2.89 6.75
C TRP A 46 -0.57 -1.71 6.01
N ILE A 47 -0.78 -1.55 4.70
CA ILE A 47 -0.28 -0.39 3.94
C ILE A 47 -0.86 0.91 4.52
N ALA A 48 -2.16 0.95 4.80
CA ALA A 48 -2.81 2.12 5.40
C ALA A 48 -2.15 2.47 6.75
N ALA A 49 -1.95 1.49 7.63
CA ALA A 49 -1.34 1.71 8.95
C ALA A 49 0.11 2.19 8.82
N ARG A 50 0.86 1.61 7.87
CA ARG A 50 2.25 1.98 7.60
C ARG A 50 2.36 3.40 7.05
N ALA A 51 1.51 3.76 6.08
CA ALA A 51 1.45 5.10 5.52
C ALA A 51 1.04 6.15 6.56
N ALA A 52 0.04 5.85 7.39
CA ALA A 52 -0.44 6.74 8.45
C ALA A 52 0.59 6.96 9.58
N SER A 53 1.51 6.01 9.77
CA SER A 53 2.55 6.06 10.82
C SER A 53 3.87 6.67 10.36
N ARG A 54 4.07 6.91 9.05
CA ARG A 54 5.32 7.50 8.54
C ARG A 54 5.50 8.92 9.07
N LYS A 55 6.64 9.18 9.71
CA LYS A 55 7.00 10.51 10.23
C LYS A 55 7.13 11.51 9.07
N GLY A 56 6.48 12.65 9.21
CA GLY A 56 6.55 13.77 8.28
C GLY A 56 5.97 15.04 8.91
N LYS A 57 6.29 16.20 8.34
CA LYS A 57 5.68 17.47 8.76
C LYS A 57 4.27 17.55 8.17
N ALA A 58 3.29 17.01 8.89
CA ALA A 58 1.89 17.24 8.60
C ALA A 58 1.35 18.29 9.58
N GLY A 59 0.82 19.39 9.06
CA GLY A 59 0.12 20.42 9.83
C GLY A 59 -1.34 20.54 9.38
N GLY A 60 -2.16 21.24 10.18
CA GLY A 60 -3.55 21.53 9.83
C GLY A 60 -4.40 20.27 9.60
N ALA A 61 -5.25 20.31 8.58
CA ALA A 61 -6.19 19.22 8.25
C ALA A 61 -5.51 17.86 8.01
N ALA A 62 -4.31 17.84 7.43
CA ALA A 62 -3.57 16.60 7.22
C ALA A 62 -3.22 15.90 8.54
N ALA A 63 -2.87 16.65 9.59
CA ALA A 63 -2.53 16.08 10.90
C ALA A 63 -3.75 15.42 11.57
N VAL A 64 -4.94 16.00 11.39
CA VAL A 64 -6.21 15.45 11.88
C VAL A 64 -6.51 14.13 11.16
N LEU A 65 -6.41 14.09 9.83
CA LEU A 65 -6.63 12.88 9.05
C LEU A 65 -5.64 11.76 9.39
N PHE A 66 -4.37 12.09 9.64
CA PHE A 66 -3.40 11.09 10.12
C PHE A 66 -3.76 10.55 11.52
N LEU A 67 -4.28 11.39 12.41
CA LEU A 67 -4.74 10.94 13.72
C LEU A 67 -5.95 10.01 13.59
N GLU A 68 -6.96 10.40 12.82
CA GLU A 68 -8.14 9.56 12.56
C GLU A 68 -7.76 8.20 11.94
N ALA A 69 -6.88 8.20 10.93
CA ALA A 69 -6.40 6.98 10.32
C ALA A 69 -5.69 6.06 11.31
N ARG A 70 -4.78 6.60 12.14
CA ARG A 70 -4.09 5.82 13.17
C ARG A 70 -5.07 5.25 14.21
N THR A 71 -6.01 6.07 14.69
CA THR A 71 -7.03 5.62 15.64
C THR A 71 -7.86 4.48 15.07
N LEU A 72 -8.32 4.62 13.82
CA LEU A 72 -9.13 3.60 13.16
C LEU A 72 -8.38 2.29 12.92
N LEU A 73 -7.09 2.37 12.62
CA LEU A 73 -6.25 1.22 12.24
C LEU A 73 -5.55 0.55 13.44
N THR A 74 -5.72 1.06 14.65
CA THR A 74 -5.04 0.53 15.85
C THR A 74 -5.70 -0.77 16.32
N GLY A 75 -4.88 -1.77 16.64
CA GLY A 75 -5.32 -3.00 17.31
C GLY A 75 -6.03 -4.02 16.40
N LEU A 76 -5.88 -3.91 15.08
CA LEU A 76 -6.44 -4.87 14.14
C LEU A 76 -5.65 -6.20 14.14
N ASP A 77 -6.34 -7.33 13.95
CA ASP A 77 -5.71 -8.63 13.73
C ASP A 77 -4.88 -8.60 12.44
N GLU A 78 -3.68 -9.20 12.47
CA GLU A 78 -2.70 -9.12 11.38
C GLU A 78 -3.08 -9.94 10.14
N ILE A 79 -3.92 -10.97 10.28
CA ILE A 79 -4.27 -11.90 9.20
C ILE A 79 -5.68 -11.64 8.68
N ARG A 80 -6.62 -11.37 9.58
CA ARG A 80 -8.04 -11.18 9.29
C ARG A 80 -8.53 -9.88 9.92
N PRO A 81 -7.95 -8.73 9.52
CA PRO A 81 -8.36 -7.47 10.09
C PRO A 81 -9.83 -7.20 9.77
N LYS A 82 -10.56 -6.72 10.77
CA LYS A 82 -11.95 -6.29 10.62
C LYS A 82 -12.06 -4.83 11.00
N LEU A 83 -12.33 -4.02 9.99
CA LEU A 83 -12.69 -2.63 10.16
C LEU A 83 -14.21 -2.48 10.13
N GLU A 84 -14.74 -1.64 11.02
CA GLU A 84 -16.12 -1.19 10.95
C GLU A 84 -16.32 -0.41 9.63
N ARG A 85 -17.26 -0.88 8.80
CA ARG A 85 -17.37 -0.46 7.40
C ARG A 85 -17.78 1.01 7.27
N GLN A 86 -18.67 1.49 8.15
CA GLN A 86 -19.13 2.88 8.13
C GLN A 86 -18.01 3.85 8.52
N ALA A 87 -17.19 3.52 9.51
CA ALA A 87 -16.02 4.28 9.91
C ALA A 87 -14.94 4.27 8.82
N ALA A 88 -14.69 3.12 8.20
CA ALA A 88 -13.79 2.99 7.05
C ALA A 88 -14.22 3.89 5.88
N GLN A 89 -15.50 3.85 5.53
CA GLN A 89 -16.06 4.67 4.46
C GLN A 89 -16.05 6.16 4.82
N GLY A 90 -16.41 6.53 6.05
CA GLY A 90 -16.38 7.91 6.51
C GLY A 90 -14.98 8.52 6.48
N LEU A 91 -13.95 7.75 6.87
CA LEU A 91 -12.56 8.20 6.73
C LEU A 91 -12.14 8.27 5.26
N HIS A 92 -12.50 7.28 4.44
CA HIS A 92 -12.22 7.30 3.01
C HIS A 92 -12.78 8.56 2.33
N ASP A 93 -14.04 8.91 2.59
CA ASP A 93 -14.67 10.09 2.00
C ASP A 93 -13.96 11.39 2.42
N ARG A 94 -13.58 11.53 3.70
CA ARG A 94 -12.80 12.68 4.18
C ARG A 94 -11.41 12.77 3.54
N LEU A 95 -10.73 11.63 3.35
CA LEU A 95 -9.46 11.58 2.64
C LEU A 95 -9.63 11.98 1.17
N ARG A 96 -10.68 11.47 0.53
CA ARG A 96 -10.99 11.80 -0.86
C ARG A 96 -11.21 13.30 -1.03
N ASP A 97 -12.01 13.89 -0.14
CA ASP A 97 -12.35 15.31 -0.13
C ASP A 97 -11.12 16.19 0.15
N PHE A 98 -10.23 15.76 1.05
CA PHE A 98 -8.95 16.44 1.29
C PHE A 98 -8.04 16.50 0.06
N GLN A 99 -8.16 15.50 -0.82
CA GLN A 99 -7.40 15.39 -2.08
C GLN A 99 -8.25 15.80 -3.30
N HIS A 100 -9.39 16.48 -3.09
CA HIS A 100 -10.37 16.81 -4.13
C HIS A 100 -10.02 18.10 -4.88
N GLU A 101 -8.74 18.29 -5.20
CA GLU A 101 -8.30 19.34 -6.11
C GLU A 101 -7.96 18.71 -7.46
N TYR A 102 -8.45 19.32 -8.54
CA TYR A 102 -8.18 18.88 -9.91
C TYR A 102 -7.59 20.03 -10.71
N LYS A 103 -6.55 19.73 -11.49
CA LYS A 103 -5.98 20.65 -12.47
C LYS A 103 -6.43 20.25 -13.86
N GLY A 104 -6.91 21.21 -14.63
CA GLY A 104 -7.16 21.02 -16.06
C GLY A 104 -5.84 20.78 -16.81
N GLY A 105 -5.74 19.65 -17.50
CA GLY A 105 -4.65 19.33 -18.43
C GLY A 105 -5.18 19.15 -19.86
N GLN A 106 -4.25 19.10 -20.82
CA GLN A 106 -4.57 18.92 -22.25
C GLN A 106 -5.33 17.61 -22.55
N TRP A 107 -5.27 16.63 -21.64
CA TRP A 107 -5.87 15.30 -21.79
C TRP A 107 -6.97 15.00 -20.75
N GLY A 108 -7.49 16.02 -20.05
CA GLY A 108 -8.53 15.90 -19.03
C GLY A 108 -8.11 16.40 -17.64
N PRO A 109 -9.01 16.34 -16.64
CA PRO A 109 -8.71 16.74 -15.28
C PRO A 109 -7.76 15.75 -14.61
N VAL A 110 -6.68 16.25 -14.00
CA VAL A 110 -5.72 15.46 -13.22
C VAL A 110 -5.89 15.81 -11.75
N ARG A 111 -6.09 14.79 -10.91
CA ARG A 111 -6.19 14.94 -9.45
C ARG A 111 -4.85 15.36 -8.86
N ILE A 112 -4.84 16.39 -8.03
CA ILE A 112 -3.68 16.82 -7.26
C ILE A 112 -3.64 16.02 -5.96
N VAL A 113 -2.53 15.30 -5.75
CA VAL A 113 -2.26 14.60 -4.49
C VAL A 113 -1.46 15.52 -3.57
N HIS A 114 -2.12 16.13 -2.58
CA HIS A 114 -1.51 16.99 -1.56
C HIS A 114 -0.61 16.23 -0.60
N ASN A 115 -0.96 14.97 -0.31
CA ASN A 115 -0.17 14.13 0.58
C ASN A 115 -0.20 12.67 0.13
N TRP A 116 0.97 12.16 -0.28
CA TRP A 116 1.10 10.79 -0.80
C TRP A 116 0.75 9.72 0.23
N ASN A 117 1.09 9.91 1.51
CA ASN A 117 0.77 8.92 2.53
C ASN A 117 -0.74 8.88 2.80
N LEU A 118 -1.43 10.02 2.84
CA LEU A 118 -2.90 10.04 2.96
C LEU A 118 -3.59 9.47 1.72
N PHE A 119 -3.02 9.67 0.53
CA PHE A 119 -3.50 9.02 -0.68
C PHE A 119 -3.33 7.48 -0.63
N LEU A 120 -2.22 6.98 -0.10
CA LEU A 120 -2.05 5.54 0.13
C LEU A 120 -3.07 4.97 1.13
N VAL A 121 -3.42 5.74 2.17
CA VAL A 121 -4.51 5.35 3.09
C VAL A 121 -5.85 5.31 2.36
N GLU A 122 -6.14 6.31 1.52
CA GLU A 122 -7.36 6.35 0.71
C GLU A 122 -7.49 5.12 -0.21
N GLU A 123 -6.47 4.85 -1.03
CA GLU A 123 -6.48 3.70 -1.95
C GLU A 123 -6.57 2.36 -1.20
N ALA A 124 -5.92 2.24 -0.04
CA ALA A 124 -6.02 1.05 0.80
C ALA A 124 -7.43 0.84 1.38
N LEU A 125 -8.08 1.90 1.87
CA LEU A 125 -9.46 1.82 2.35
C LEU A 125 -10.43 1.52 1.20
N SER A 126 -10.21 2.11 0.02
CA SER A 126 -10.99 1.80 -1.18
C SER A 126 -10.89 0.32 -1.55
N LEU A 127 -9.67 -0.22 -1.49
CA LEU A 127 -9.42 -1.63 -1.75
C LEU A 127 -10.15 -2.53 -0.73
N TYR A 128 -10.07 -2.21 0.55
CA TYR A 128 -10.76 -2.94 1.62
C TYR A 128 -12.30 -2.85 1.54
N LEU A 129 -12.84 -1.72 1.07
CA LEU A 129 -14.28 -1.49 1.01
C LEU A 129 -14.95 -2.10 -0.22
N TRP A 130 -14.28 -2.05 -1.37
CA TRP A 130 -14.91 -2.31 -2.67
C TRP A 130 -14.15 -3.28 -3.57
N HIS A 131 -12.88 -3.59 -3.29
CA HIS A 131 -12.02 -4.36 -4.20
C HIS A 131 -11.26 -5.52 -3.52
N VAL A 132 -11.85 -6.10 -2.46
CA VAL A 132 -11.25 -7.18 -1.65
C VAL A 132 -10.95 -8.47 -2.42
N GLU A 133 -11.54 -8.63 -3.61
CA GLU A 133 -11.30 -9.79 -4.50
C GLU A 133 -10.47 -9.41 -5.74
N SER A 134 -9.80 -8.25 -5.75
CA SER A 134 -9.09 -7.76 -6.93
C SER A 134 -7.56 -7.72 -6.76
N PRO A 135 -6.86 -8.84 -7.01
CA PRO A 135 -5.40 -8.89 -7.03
C PRO A 135 -4.72 -7.80 -7.88
N PRO A 136 -5.27 -7.35 -9.03
CA PRO A 136 -4.72 -6.22 -9.76
C PRO A 136 -4.71 -4.91 -8.97
N HIS A 137 -5.74 -4.61 -8.17
CA HIS A 137 -5.77 -3.44 -7.31
C HIS A 137 -4.75 -3.55 -6.18
N GLY A 138 -4.55 -4.75 -5.61
CA GLY A 138 -3.50 -4.98 -4.61
C GLY A 138 -2.10 -4.75 -5.18
N TYR A 139 -1.85 -5.23 -6.40
CA TYR A 139 -0.60 -4.94 -7.12
C TYR A 139 -0.41 -3.44 -7.34
N LYS A 140 -1.45 -2.71 -7.76
CA LYS A 140 -1.39 -1.26 -7.96
C LYS A 140 -1.03 -0.55 -6.66
N LEU A 141 -1.69 -0.88 -5.55
CA LEU A 141 -1.39 -0.31 -4.23
C LEU A 141 0.07 -0.57 -3.81
N ALA A 142 0.59 -1.78 -4.03
CA ALA A 142 1.99 -2.10 -3.75
C ALA A 142 2.95 -1.32 -4.64
N ALA A 143 2.62 -1.14 -5.92
CA ALA A 143 3.39 -0.34 -6.85
C ALA A 143 3.41 1.14 -6.43
N ASP A 144 2.26 1.71 -6.07
CA ASP A 144 2.13 3.09 -5.57
C ASP A 144 2.86 3.29 -4.24
N TYR A 145 2.82 2.28 -3.37
CA TYR A 145 3.60 2.27 -2.14
C TYR A 145 5.09 2.34 -2.45
N CYS A 146 5.59 1.45 -3.33
CA CYS A 146 7.01 1.35 -3.69
C CYS A 146 7.50 2.46 -4.63
N ARG A 147 6.59 3.22 -5.24
CA ARG A 147 6.91 4.25 -6.24
C ARG A 147 7.86 5.29 -5.65
N HIS A 148 8.87 5.61 -6.45
CA HIS A 148 9.76 6.74 -6.23
C HIS A 148 10.22 7.27 -7.59
N TYR A 149 9.84 8.51 -7.91
CA TYR A 149 10.25 9.14 -9.16
C TYR A 149 11.73 9.52 -9.10
N ASP A 150 12.52 9.00 -10.04
CA ASP A 150 13.90 9.40 -10.28
C ASP A 150 14.03 9.92 -11.72
N PRO A 151 14.50 11.16 -11.96
CA PRO A 151 14.67 11.70 -13.32
C PRO A 151 15.55 10.84 -14.25
N ARG A 152 16.47 10.03 -13.71
CA ARG A 152 17.37 9.16 -14.49
C ARG A 152 16.71 7.85 -14.91
N TYR A 153 15.72 7.38 -14.15
CA TYR A 153 15.17 6.03 -14.30
C TYR A 153 13.63 5.99 -14.43
N GLY A 154 12.95 7.14 -14.39
CA GLY A 154 11.50 7.23 -14.46
C GLY A 154 10.82 6.64 -13.22
N GLU A 155 9.77 5.83 -13.43
CA GLU A 155 9.00 5.17 -12.36
C GLU A 155 9.49 3.74 -12.04
N SER A 156 10.79 3.46 -12.20
CA SER A 156 11.36 2.15 -11.85
C SER A 156 11.46 1.95 -10.33
N LEU A 157 11.62 0.69 -9.92
CA LEU A 157 12.00 0.38 -8.54
C LEU A 157 13.49 0.68 -8.40
N ASN A 158 13.86 1.49 -7.41
CA ASN A 158 15.24 1.95 -7.19
C ASN A 158 15.61 1.85 -5.70
N GLY A 159 16.77 2.40 -5.32
CA GLY A 159 17.26 2.37 -3.94
C GLY A 159 16.20 2.73 -2.87
N PRO A 160 15.46 3.84 -3.01
CA PRO A 160 14.33 4.17 -2.13
C PRO A 160 13.20 3.13 -2.08
N SER A 161 12.92 2.42 -3.17
CA SER A 161 11.94 1.32 -3.21
C SER A 161 12.40 0.10 -2.40
N ARG A 162 13.70 -0.16 -2.32
CA ARG A 162 14.30 -1.31 -1.62
C ARG A 162 13.79 -1.49 -0.20
N THR A 163 13.78 -0.42 0.59
CA THR A 163 13.32 -0.47 1.98
C THR A 163 11.84 -0.83 2.06
N LYS A 164 11.03 -0.28 1.15
CA LYS A 164 9.58 -0.55 1.08
C LYS A 164 9.29 -2.00 0.66
N LEU A 165 10.07 -2.54 -0.28
CA LEU A 165 9.98 -3.95 -0.67
C LEU A 165 10.33 -4.88 0.49
N ASN A 166 11.38 -4.57 1.25
CA ASN A 166 11.74 -5.33 2.45
C ASN A 166 10.62 -5.31 3.50
N GLU A 167 9.93 -4.18 3.68
CA GLU A 167 8.77 -4.09 4.57
C GLU A 167 7.63 -5.01 4.10
N ILE A 168 7.33 -5.03 2.80
CA ILE A 168 6.32 -5.93 2.21
C ILE A 168 6.72 -7.40 2.45
N VAL A 169 7.97 -7.76 2.16
CA VAL A 169 8.47 -9.13 2.36
C VAL A 169 8.32 -9.58 3.80
N ARG A 170 8.70 -8.73 4.76
CA ARG A 170 8.56 -9.03 6.19
C ARG A 170 7.10 -9.24 6.57
N PHE A 171 6.21 -8.35 6.12
CA PHE A 171 4.77 -8.52 6.34
C PHE A 171 4.25 -9.84 5.77
N MET A 172 4.62 -10.19 4.54
CA MET A 172 4.19 -11.44 3.92
C MET A 172 4.66 -12.67 4.70
N PHE A 173 5.92 -12.69 5.15
CA PHE A 173 6.43 -13.79 5.98
C PHE A 173 5.70 -13.90 7.31
N THR A 174 5.38 -12.77 7.97
CA THR A 174 4.58 -12.77 9.20
C THR A 174 3.19 -13.39 8.96
N VAL A 175 2.48 -12.94 7.92
CA VAL A 175 1.15 -13.48 7.60
C VAL A 175 1.21 -14.97 7.27
N GLU A 176 2.16 -15.39 6.43
CA GLU A 176 2.31 -16.81 6.06
C GLU A 176 2.64 -17.69 7.27
N ALA A 177 3.50 -17.22 8.19
CA ALA A 177 3.82 -17.95 9.42
C ALA A 177 2.60 -18.09 10.35
N LEU A 178 1.85 -17.00 10.57
CA LEU A 178 0.68 -17.03 11.43
C LEU A 178 -0.49 -17.85 10.83
N GLU A 179 -0.60 -17.93 9.50
CA GLU A 179 -1.53 -18.85 8.86
C GLU A 179 -1.16 -20.31 9.09
N ASP A 180 0.14 -20.64 9.00
CA ASP A 180 0.64 -22.00 9.19
C ASP A 180 0.47 -22.45 10.65
N GLU A 181 0.58 -21.56 11.64
CA GLU A 181 0.32 -21.86 13.07
C GLU A 181 -1.17 -22.10 13.39
N ARG A 182 -2.07 -21.58 12.56
CA ARG A 182 -3.54 -21.66 12.75
C ARG A 182 -4.19 -22.79 11.93
N THR A 183 -3.40 -23.54 11.16
CA THR A 183 -3.84 -24.68 10.32
C THR A 183 -3.56 -26.00 11.04
#